data_AF-A0A846B0R3-F1
#
_entry.id   AF-A0A846B0R3-F1
#
_cell.length_a   1.000
_cell.length_b   1.000
_cell.length_c   1.000
_cell.angle_alpha   90.00
_cell.angle_beta   90.00
_cell.angle_gamma   90.00
#
_symmetry.space_group_name_H-M   'P 1'
#
loop_
_entity.id
_entity.type
_entity.pdbx_description
1 polymer ?
#
loop_
_entity_poly.entity_id
_entity_poly.type
_entity_poly.pdbx_seq_one_letter_code
_entity_poly.pdbx_strand_id
1 'polypeptide(L)' 'MPKLVTIENHFTVEQLEQRYRNAHEVTEKIHYQTIWLLATGRTCLEVSNANLFNYF' A
#
# COMPACT_ATOMS: atom_id res chain seq x y z
N MET A 1 -26.16 21.46 -3.02
CA MET A 1 -25.28 21.54 -1.83
C MET A 1 -23.92 20.98 -2.25
N PRO A 2 -22.80 21.73 -2.12
CA PRO A 2 -21.49 21.19 -2.44
C PRO A 2 -21.16 20.04 -1.48
N LYS A 3 -20.78 18.88 -2.00
CA LYS A 3 -20.20 17.81 -1.18
C LYS A 3 -18.80 18.25 -0.78
N LEU A 4 -18.61 18.54 0.50
CA LEU A 4 -17.29 18.79 1.06
C LEU A 4 -16.54 17.45 1.11
N VAL A 5 -15.36 17.41 0.50
CA VAL A 5 -14.44 16.27 0.59
C VAL A 5 -13.40 16.62 1.64
N THR A 6 -13.29 15.80 2.68
CA THR A 6 -12.24 15.91 3.69
C THR A 6 -11.12 14.97 3.29
N ILE A 7 -9.88 15.48 3.28
CA ILE A 7 -8.69 14.65 3.07
C ILE A 7 -8.25 14.16 4.45
N GLU A 8 -8.22 12.85 4.63
CA GLU A 8 -7.69 12.21 5.83
C GLU A 8 -6.16 12.34 5.89
N ASN A 9 -5.61 12.24 7.10
CA ASN A 9 -4.16 12.23 7.27
C ASN A 9 -3.53 11.00 6.57
N HIS A 10 -2.27 11.15 6.16
CA HIS A 10 -1.50 10.02 5.63
C HIS A 10 -1.34 8.92 6.68
N PHE A 11 -1.35 7.67 6.23
CA PHE A 11 -1.06 6.53 7.09
C PHE A 11 0.39 6.52 7.54
N THR A 12 0.62 6.04 8.77
CA THR A 12 1.96 5.67 9.22
C THR A 12 2.43 4.38 8.53
N VAL A 13 3.73 4.10 8.61
CA VAL A 13 4.32 2.87 8.06
C VAL A 13 3.68 1.63 8.69
N GLU A 14 3.42 1.65 9.98
CA GLU A 14 2.81 0.54 10.75
C GLU A 14 1.35 0.32 10.33
N GLN A 15 0.61 1.40 10.07
CA GLN A 15 -0.77 1.31 9.59
C GLN A 15 -0.84 0.72 8.18
N LEU A 16 0.12 1.06 7.32
CA LEU A 16 0.23 0.48 5.98
C LEU A 16 0.53 -1.03 6.04
N GLU A 17 1.46 -1.44 6.91
CA GLU A 17 1.78 -2.86 7.14
C GLU A 17 0.54 -3.63 7.62
N GLN A 18 -0.15 -3.10 8.64
CA GLN A 18 -1.32 -3.75 9.21
C GLN A 18 -2.41 -3.92 8.14
N ARG A 19 -2.65 -2.91 7.31
CA ARG A 19 -3.63 -2.99 6.22
C ARG A 19 -3.23 -4.00 5.17
N TYR A 20 -1.97 -4.03 4.74
CA TYR A 20 -1.45 -5.06 3.85
C TYR A 20 -1.69 -6.48 4.39
N ARG A 21 -1.38 -6.72 5.67
CA ARG A 21 -1.51 -8.04 6.30
C ARG A 21 -2.96 -8.51 6.46
N ASN A 22 -3.92 -7.58 6.56
CA ASN A 22 -5.34 -7.89 6.73
C ASN A 22 -6.18 -7.72 5.46
N ALA A 23 -5.57 -7.32 4.33
CA ALA A 23 -6.27 -7.19 3.07
C ALA A 23 -6.68 -8.58 2.55
N HIS A 24 -7.95 -8.72 2.17
CA HIS A 24 -8.51 -9.94 1.61
C HIS A 24 -8.56 -9.88 0.08
N GLU A 25 -8.81 -8.69 -0.46
CA GLU A 25 -8.81 -8.45 -1.89
C GLU A 25 -7.39 -8.31 -2.43
N VAL A 26 -7.09 -9.01 -3.52
CA VAL A 26 -5.73 -9.10 -4.02
C VAL A 26 -5.20 -7.73 -4.48
N THR A 27 -6.06 -6.93 -5.12
CA THR A 27 -5.71 -5.56 -5.53
C THR A 27 -5.43 -4.66 -4.33
N GLU A 28 -6.26 -4.72 -3.28
CA GLU A 28 -6.05 -3.95 -2.06
C GLU A 28 -4.72 -4.34 -1.40
N LYS A 29 -4.44 -5.64 -1.34
CA LYS A 29 -3.19 -6.17 -0.79
C LYS A 29 -1.96 -5.64 -1.54
N ILE A 30 -1.97 -5.66 -2.88
CA ILE A 30 -0.87 -5.12 -3.69
C ILE A 30 -0.68 -3.62 -3.43
N HIS A 31 -1.76 -2.85 -3.36
CA HIS A 31 -1.67 -1.41 -3.16
C HIS A 31 -1.02 -1.09 -1.82
N TYR A 32 -1.52 -1.68 -0.73
CA TYR A 32 -0.92 -1.46 0.59
C TYR A 32 0.51 -1.98 0.70
N GLN A 33 0.81 -3.14 0.10
CA GLN A 33 2.18 -3.67 0.05
C GLN A 33 3.14 -2.70 -0.65
N THR A 34 2.73 -2.17 -1.81
CA THR A 34 3.54 -1.25 -2.61
C THR A 34 3.83 0.03 -1.84
N ILE A 35 2.80 0.65 -1.28
CA ILE A 35 2.93 1.91 -0.53
C ILE A 35 3.77 1.68 0.74
N TRP A 36 3.55 0.58 1.45
CA TRP A 36 4.33 0.22 2.63
C TRP A 36 5.82 0.07 2.31
N LEU A 37 6.16 -0.72 1.28
CA LEU A 37 7.56 -0.94 0.92
C LEU A 37 8.26 0.36 0.50
N LEU A 38 7.59 1.21 -0.29
CA LEU A 38 8.11 2.53 -0.64
C LEU A 38 8.32 3.41 0.61
N ALA A 39 7.36 3.42 1.53
CA ALA A 39 7.45 4.19 2.77
C ALA A 39 8.60 3.71 3.70
N THR A 40 9.00 2.44 3.61
CA THR A 40 10.18 1.90 4.31
C THR A 40 11.53 2.24 3.63
N GLY A 41 11.51 2.98 2.52
CA GLY A 41 12.71 3.42 1.81
C GLY A 41 13.16 2.50 0.67
N ARG A 42 12.35 1.52 0.28
CA ARG A 42 12.63 0.68 -0.91
C ARG A 42 12.51 1.52 -2.19
N THR A 43 13.36 1.23 -3.15
CA THR A 43 13.27 1.79 -4.50
C THR A 43 12.12 1.15 -5.28
N CYS A 44 11.60 1.86 -6.28
CA CYS A 44 10.60 1.30 -7.19
C CYS A 44 11.05 -0.02 -7.84
N LEU A 45 12.35 -0.18 -8.12
CA LEU A 45 12.91 -1.41 -8.68
C LEU A 45 12.78 -2.57 -7.68
N GLU A 46 13.20 -2.38 -6.42
CA GLU A 46 13.07 -3.40 -5.38
C GLU A 46 11.62 -3.79 -5.14
N VAL A 47 10.70 -2.82 -5.12
CA VAL A 47 9.26 -3.07 -4.94
C VAL A 47 8.67 -3.85 -6.12
N SER A 48 9.05 -3.51 -7.35
CA SER A 48 8.59 -4.23 -8.54
C SER A 48 9.00 -5.71 -8.49
N ASN A 49 10.23 -6.00 -8.06
CA ASN A 49 10.73 -7.37 -7.89
C ASN A 49 9.99 -8.13 -6.78
N ALA A 50 9.58 -7.46 -5.70
CA ALA A 50 8.83 -8.09 -4.60
C ALA A 50 7.39 -8.44 -4.99
N ASN A 51 6.73 -7.64 -5.83
CA ASN A 51 5.35 -7.87 -6.27
C ASN A 51 5.24 -8.93 -7.38
N LEU A 52 6.29 -9.10 -8.19
CA LEU A 52 6.33 -10.04 -9.32
C LEU A 52 6.13 -11.51 -8.94
N PHE A 53 6.45 -11.91 -7.70
CA PHE A 53 6.31 -13.31 -7.25
C PHE A 53 4.88 -13.77 -6.97
N ASN A 54 3.87 -12.88 -6.93
CA ASN A 54 2.48 -13.29 -6.64
C ASN A 54 1.63 -13.53 -7.90
N TYR A 55 2.18 -13.36 -9.10
CA TYR A 55 1.42 -13.38 -10.36
C TYR A 55 2.11 -14.11 -11.53
N PHE A 56 3.25 -14.76 -11.29
CA PHE A 56 3.89 -15.69 -12.22
C PHE A 56 4.02 -17.08 -11.59
#